data_AF-A0A7Y5KCY7-F1
#
_entry.id   AF-A0A7Y5KCY7-F1
#
_cell.length_a   1.000
_cell.length_b   1.000
_cell.length_c   1.000
_cell.angle_alpha   90.00
_cell.angle_beta   90.00
_cell.angle_gamma   90.00
#
_symmetry.space_group_name_H-M   'P 1'
#
loop_
_entity.id
_entity.type
_entity.pdbx_description
1 polymer ?
#
loop_
_entity_poly.entity_id
_entity_poly.type
_entity_poly.pdbx_seq_one_letter_code
_entity_poly.pdbx_strand_id
1 'polypeptide(L)' 'MLIEHVPTGVCRECGTRYYSANVLKTIAENIRNRNKAKRHISVPVFSL' A
#
# COMPACT_ATOMS: atom_id res chain seq x y z
N MET A 1 -2.88 5.96 5.91
CA MET A 1 -1.44 5.80 5.57
C MET A 1 -1.36 5.26 4.16
N LEU A 2 -0.68 5.96 3.26
CA LEU A 2 -0.37 5.48 1.91
C LEU A 2 1.00 4.82 1.91
N ILE A 3 1.10 3.61 1.36
CA ILE A 3 2.37 2.90 1.16
C ILE A 3 2.66 2.93 -0.33
N GLU A 4 3.66 3.72 -0.70
CA GLU A 4 4.02 3.99 -2.10
C GLU A 4 5.14 3.04 -2.56
N HIS A 5 5.25 2.83 -3.87
CA HIS A 5 6.31 2.04 -4.51
C HIS A 5 6.42 0.60 -3.98
N VAL A 6 5.28 -0.03 -3.64
CA VAL A 6 5.26 -1.44 -3.20
C VAL A 6 5.62 -2.34 -4.37
N PRO A 7 6.69 -3.15 -4.28
CA PRO A 7 7.02 -4.13 -5.31
C PRO A 7 5.89 -5.17 -5.41
N THR A 8 5.33 -5.36 -6.61
CA THR A 8 4.14 -6.18 -6.80
C THR A 8 4.10 -6.73 -8.21
N GLY A 9 3.83 -8.04 -8.32
CA GLY A 9 3.39 -8.62 -9.58
C GLY A 9 1.90 -8.35 -9.78
N VAL A 10 1.50 -7.95 -10.97
CA VAL A 10 0.08 -7.68 -11.29
C VAL A 10 -0.37 -8.61 -12.41
N CYS A 11 -1.46 -9.34 -12.19
CA CYS A 11 -2.11 -10.09 -13.27
C CYS A 11 -2.63 -9.09 -14.31
N ARG A 12 -2.23 -9.28 -15.58
CA ARG A 12 -2.63 -8.38 -16.67
C ARG A 12 -4.09 -8.53 -17.09
N GLU A 13 -4.74 -9.64 -16.72
CA GLU A 13 -6.13 -9.93 -17.08
C GLU A 13 -7.11 -9.45 -16.01
N CYS A 14 -6.87 -9.80 -14.74
CA CYS A 14 -7.81 -9.52 -13.65
C CYS A 14 -7.34 -8.44 -12.66
N GLY A 15 -6.11 -7.95 -12.77
CA GLY A 15 -5.57 -6.92 -11.89
C GLY A 15 -5.18 -7.39 -10.48
N THR A 16 -5.26 -8.70 -10.20
CA THR A 16 -4.82 -9.26 -8.92
C THR A 16 -3.36 -8.95 -8.64
N ARG A 17 -3.08 -8.51 -7.41
CA ARG A 17 -1.74 -8.14 -6.94
C ARG A 17 -1.13 -9.29 -6.15
N TYR A 18 0.07 -9.68 -6.53
CA TYR A 18 0.88 -10.70 -5.87
C TYR A 18 2.07 -10.05 -5.18
N TYR A 19 2.25 -10.41 -3.91
CA TYR A 19 3.29 -9.87 -3.06
C TYR A 19 4.19 -11.00 -2.59
N SER A 20 5.50 -10.79 -2.61
CA SER A 20 6.44 -11.71 -1.98
C SER A 20 6.33 -11.63 -0.45
N ALA A 21 6.73 -12.71 0.24
CA ALA A 21 6.62 -12.80 1.70
C ALA A 21 7.35 -11.67 2.44
N ASN A 22 8.52 -11.26 1.95
CA ASN A 22 9.29 -10.14 2.51
C ASN A 22 8.54 -8.80 2.39
N VAL A 23 7.86 -8.55 1.26
CA VAL A 23 7.06 -7.33 1.06
C VAL A 23 5.90 -7.28 2.04
N LEU A 24 5.17 -8.39 2.19
CA LEU A 24 4.07 -8.47 3.16
C LEU A 24 4.54 -8.26 4.61
N LYS A 25 5.69 -8.84 4.98
CA LYS A 25 6.30 -8.63 6.30
C LYS A 25 6.61 -7.15 6.54
N THR A 26 7.27 -6.49 5.59
CA THR A 26 7.59 -5.06 5.69
C THR A 26 6.33 -4.19 5.80
N ILE A 27 5.28 -4.49 5.03
CA ILE A 27 3.99 -3.78 5.14
C ILE A 27 3.41 -3.95 6.54
N ALA A 28 3.37 -5.19 7.06
CA ALA A 28 2.82 -5.48 8.38
C ALA A 28 3.60 -4.75 9.51
N GLU A 29 4.93 -4.74 9.45
CA GLU A 29 5.79 -4.02 10.40
C GLU A 29 5.57 -2.50 10.34
N ASN A 30 5.44 -1.93 9.14
CA ASN A 30 5.17 -0.51 8.96
C ASN A 30 3.83 -0.08 9.57
N ILE A 31 2.79 -0.92 9.43
CA ILE A 31 1.47 -0.67 10.02
C ILE A 31 1.52 -0.80 11.54
N ARG A 32 2.15 -1.88 12.06
CA ARG A 32 2.26 -2.12 13.51
C ARG A 32 3.01 -1.00 14.23
N ASN A 33 4.11 -0.54 13.65
CA ASN A 33 4.95 0.49 14.26
C ASN A 33 4.35 1.90 14.15
N ARG A 34 3.17 2.07 13.51
CA ARG A 34 2.51 3.36 13.28
C ARG A 34 3.50 4.42 12.81
N ASN A 35 4.36 4.05 11.86
CA ASN A 35 5.41 4.92 11.36
C ASN A 35 4.81 6.26 10.94
N LYS A 36 5.45 7.36 11.34
CA LYS A 36 4.99 8.71 10.99
C LYS A 36 4.83 8.80 9.47
N ALA A 37 3.68 9.30 9.02
CA ALA A 37 3.43 9.53 7.61
C ALA A 37 4.48 10.50 7.07
N LYS A 38 5.13 10.13 5.95
CA LYS A 38 6.13 11.00 5.29
C LYS A 38 5.50 12.30 4.79
N ARG A 39 4.23 12.24 4.40
CA ARG A 39 3.44 13.39 3.93
C ARG A 39 1.96 13.18 4.21
N HIS A 40 1.22 14.28 4.31
CA HIS A 40 -0.24 14.29 4.30
C HIS A 40 -0.74 14.67 2.92
N ILE A 41 -1.74 13.94 2.42
CA ILE A 41 -2.40 14.20 1.14
C ILE A 41 -3.88 14.38 1.45
N SER A 42 -4.46 15.50 1.01
CA SER A 42 -5.90 15.73 1.08
C SER A 42 -6.56 15.07 -0.12
N VAL A 43 -7.52 14.16 0.12
CA VAL A 43 -8.25 13.46 -0.93
C VAL A 43 -9.71 13.90 -0.85
N PRO A 44 -10.25 14.63 -1.84
CA PRO A 44 -11.66 15.00 -1.84
C PRO A 44 -12.51 13.73 -2.01
N VAL A 45 -13.49 13.55 -1.13
CA VAL A 45 -14.46 12.47 -1.23
C VAL A 45 -15.71 13.06 -1.90
N PHE A 46 -16.04 12.56 -3.09
CA PHE A 46 -17.28 12.90 -3.78
C PHE A 46 -18.32 11.82 -3.50
N SER A 47 -19.48 12.20 -2.99
CA SER A 47 -20.68 11.37 -2.93
C SER A 47 -21.52 11.59 -4.19
N LEU A 48 -22.05 10.51 -4.76
CA LEU A 48 -22.97 10.54 -5.91
C LEU A 48 -24.36 11.05 -5.53
#